data_AF-A0AAE8SRN8-F1
#
_entry.id   AF-A0AAE8SRN8-F1
#
_cell.length_a   1.000
_cell.length_b   1.000
_cell.length_c   1.000
_cell.angle_alpha   90.00
_cell.angle_beta   90.00
_cell.angle_gamma   90.00
#
_symmetry.space_group_name_H-M   'P 1'
#
loop_
_entity.id
_entity.type
_entity.pdbx_description
1 polymer ?
#
loop_
_entity_poly.entity_id
_entity_poly.type
_entity_poly.pdbx_seq_one_letter_code
_entity_poly.pdbx_strand_id
1 'polypeptide(L)'
;MRLLLVSLWALGLAARVGATDTGGPSHRYAAPLHVECMNRSSETGEHIQNERQEIQWIPFPTCAETDRPLEFHYGVEGSQNCTIPSVSDAFFHLLEFYIHSDAPLSCRLPARPRAQVDILNEPQPAQEYIPLVFALAGTLQLSHLHVSTRMNVLLHTTPKRRIRAHDTGVLDSGVAYSTSTLDESASVKLIIGDPLPLRFSVRWFPTPELPSTDGTVMWQGMGGHVYASTVVYVVLSFLAGAVVAGAWFYGKVLPERLRGRGLGGATPLGAGVGGNGVGNGWGYSKRID
;
A
#
# COMPACT_ATOMS: atom_id res chain seq x y z
N MET A 1 5.23 -32.70 42.84
CA MET A 1 4.62 -32.82 41.49
C MET A 1 4.11 -31.45 41.10
N ARG A 2 4.83 -30.76 40.21
CA ARG A 2 4.59 -29.35 39.83
C ARG A 2 3.39 -29.27 38.87
N LEU A 3 2.40 -28.41 39.16
CA LEU A 3 1.39 -27.99 38.19
C LEU A 3 1.84 -26.71 37.48
N LEU A 4 2.01 -26.83 36.15
CA LEU A 4 1.80 -25.90 35.03
C LEU A 4 1.39 -24.46 35.41
N LEU A 5 2.09 -23.34 35.14
CA LEU A 5 2.67 -22.74 33.91
C LEU A 5 1.67 -22.32 32.81
N VAL A 6 1.66 -20.99 32.53
CA VAL A 6 1.26 -20.25 31.30
C VAL A 6 -0.27 -20.00 31.16
N SER A 7 -0.83 -18.81 30.85
CA SER A 7 -0.38 -17.54 30.27
C SER A 7 -1.40 -16.41 30.56
N LEU A 8 -0.88 -15.19 30.77
CA LEU A 8 -1.59 -13.92 30.59
C LEU A 8 -2.16 -13.81 29.16
N TRP A 9 -3.44 -13.49 29.02
CA TRP A 9 -4.01 -12.89 27.81
C TRP A 9 -4.54 -11.50 28.15
N ALA A 10 -3.73 -10.48 27.89
CA ALA A 10 -4.18 -9.10 27.85
C ALA A 10 -4.87 -8.86 26.49
N LEU A 11 -6.20 -8.78 26.51
CA LEU A 11 -6.99 -8.32 25.37
C LEU A 11 -6.85 -6.79 25.25
N GLY A 12 -5.87 -6.34 24.45
CA GLY A 12 -5.81 -4.97 23.96
C GLY A 12 -6.85 -4.79 22.85
N LEU A 13 -8.01 -4.22 23.20
CA LEU A 13 -8.98 -3.74 22.21
C LEU A 13 -8.44 -2.42 21.61
N ALA A 14 -7.71 -2.51 20.50
CA ALA A 14 -7.37 -1.34 19.71
C ALA A 14 -8.65 -0.85 19.01
N ALA A 15 -9.21 0.26 19.49
CA ALA A 15 -10.28 0.96 18.82
C ALA A 15 -9.77 1.50 17.48
N ARG A 16 -10.20 0.88 16.37
CA ARG A 16 -10.09 1.51 15.06
C ARG A 16 -11.19 2.56 14.96
N VAL A 17 -10.83 3.81 15.18
CA VAL A 17 -11.64 4.95 14.74
C VAL A 17 -11.61 4.93 13.21
N GLY A 18 -12.59 4.26 12.60
CA GLY A 18 -12.89 4.51 11.20
C GLY A 18 -13.34 5.96 11.10
N ALA A 19 -12.63 6.76 10.31
CA ALA A 19 -13.06 8.11 9.99
C ALA A 19 -14.53 8.05 9.54
N THR A 20 -15.41 8.60 10.35
CA THR A 20 -16.82 8.73 10.02
C THR A 20 -16.92 9.59 8.77
N ASP A 21 -17.50 9.02 7.73
CA ASP A 21 -17.89 9.72 6.50
C ASP A 21 -18.80 10.89 6.90
N THR A 22 -18.21 12.08 7.05
CA THR A 22 -18.94 13.31 7.28
C THR A 22 -19.72 13.57 6.01
N GLY A 23 -21.05 13.44 6.09
CA GLY A 23 -22.03 13.28 4.99
C GLY A 23 -22.16 14.45 4.00
N GLY A 24 -21.05 15.03 3.57
CA GLY A 24 -20.94 15.94 2.44
C GLY A 24 -20.74 15.20 1.12
N PRO A 25 -20.75 15.93 -0.01
CA PRO A 25 -20.59 15.34 -1.33
C PRO A 25 -19.24 14.62 -1.45
N SER A 26 -19.24 13.47 -2.12
CA SER A 26 -18.05 12.67 -2.41
C SER A 26 -17.87 12.51 -3.91
N HIS A 27 -16.61 12.52 -4.36
CA HIS A 27 -16.24 12.29 -5.75
C HIS A 27 -16.66 10.90 -6.16
N ARG A 28 -17.25 10.77 -7.35
CA ARG A 28 -17.51 9.47 -7.97
C ARG A 28 -16.24 8.97 -8.65
N TYR A 29 -16.09 7.66 -8.76
CA TYR A 29 -15.02 7.08 -9.58
C TYR A 29 -15.03 7.67 -10.99
N ALA A 30 -13.84 7.99 -11.50
CA ALA A 30 -13.61 8.66 -12.77
C ALA A 30 -14.25 10.06 -12.91
N ALA A 31 -14.64 10.71 -11.81
CA ALA A 31 -15.02 12.12 -11.86
C ALA A 31 -13.78 12.98 -12.20
N PRO A 32 -13.94 14.03 -13.05
CA PRO A 32 -12.84 14.91 -13.42
C PRO A 32 -12.44 15.81 -12.25
N LEU A 33 -11.14 15.97 -12.06
CA LEU A 33 -10.49 16.79 -11.04
C LEU A 33 -9.60 17.80 -11.75
N HIS A 34 -10.09 19.04 -11.85
CA HIS A 34 -9.34 20.12 -12.51
C HIS A 34 -8.23 20.64 -11.60
N VAL A 35 -7.03 20.79 -12.17
CA VAL A 35 -5.86 21.32 -11.48
C VAL A 35 -5.85 22.84 -11.58
N GLU A 36 -5.86 23.51 -10.43
CA GLU A 36 -5.69 24.97 -10.33
C GLU A 36 -4.32 25.28 -9.71
N CYS A 37 -3.53 26.13 -10.34
CA CYS A 37 -2.21 26.52 -9.88
C CYS A 37 -2.18 27.97 -9.43
N MET A 38 -1.27 28.27 -8.51
CA MET A 38 -1.08 29.62 -8.01
C MET A 38 -0.48 30.51 -9.09
N ASN A 39 -1.10 31.66 -9.36
CA ASN A 39 -0.57 32.62 -10.30
C ASN A 39 0.60 33.37 -9.67
N ARG A 40 1.74 33.44 -10.38
CA ARG A 40 2.98 34.05 -9.89
C ARG A 40 3.52 35.05 -10.90
N SER A 41 4.20 36.07 -10.39
CA SER A 41 4.96 37.01 -11.20
C SER A 41 6.20 36.33 -11.78
N SER A 42 6.41 36.45 -13.09
CA SER A 42 7.59 35.91 -13.76
C SER A 42 8.89 36.66 -13.43
N GLU A 43 8.81 37.90 -12.94
CA GLU A 43 9.99 38.71 -12.61
C GLU A 43 10.53 38.42 -11.21
N THR A 44 9.65 38.12 -10.25
CA THR A 44 10.02 37.97 -8.83
C THR A 44 9.75 36.59 -8.26
N GLY A 45 8.94 35.75 -8.94
CA GLY A 45 8.47 34.48 -8.41
C GLY A 45 7.39 34.59 -7.32
N GLU A 46 7.00 35.80 -6.92
CA GLU A 46 5.99 36.04 -5.87
C GLU A 46 4.57 35.74 -6.35
N HIS A 47 3.67 35.36 -5.42
CA HIS A 47 2.26 35.12 -5.76
C HIS A 47 1.52 36.42 -6.04
N ILE A 48 0.65 36.38 -7.05
CA ILE A 48 -0.22 37.50 -7.40
C ILE A 48 -1.46 37.44 -6.51
N GLN A 49 -1.86 38.59 -5.97
CA GLN A 49 -3.05 38.72 -5.14
C GLN A 49 -4.17 39.42 -5.92
N ASN A 50 -5.42 39.05 -5.64
CA ASN A 50 -6.59 39.74 -6.15
C ASN A 50 -6.86 41.05 -5.38
N GLU A 51 -7.88 41.81 -5.79
CA GLU A 51 -8.31 43.05 -5.13
C GLU A 51 -8.66 42.88 -3.64
N ARG A 52 -8.93 41.65 -3.20
CA ARG A 52 -9.27 41.28 -1.82
C ARG A 52 -8.06 40.75 -1.03
N GLN A 53 -6.85 40.89 -1.57
CA GLN A 53 -5.60 40.38 -0.98
C GLN A 53 -5.54 38.85 -0.83
N GLU A 54 -6.34 38.12 -1.60
CA GLU A 54 -6.31 36.66 -1.65
C GLU A 54 -5.42 36.21 -2.81
N ILE A 55 -4.77 35.06 -2.64
CA ILE A 55 -3.94 34.44 -3.68
C ILE A 55 -4.79 34.13 -4.91
N GLN A 56 -4.33 34.56 -6.08
CA GLN A 56 -4.97 34.25 -7.35
C GLN A 56 -4.62 32.82 -7.81
N TRP A 57 -5.65 32.05 -8.16
CA TRP A 57 -5.51 30.70 -8.71
C TRP A 57 -6.00 30.68 -10.16
N ILE A 58 -5.19 30.10 -11.03
CA ILE A 58 -5.45 29.96 -12.47
C ILE A 58 -5.44 28.48 -12.84
N PRO A 59 -6.20 28.05 -13.87
CA PRO A 59 -6.12 26.66 -14.34
C PRO A 59 -4.71 26.34 -14.83
N PHE A 60 -4.33 25.05 -14.75
CA PHE A 60 -3.09 24.57 -15.36
C PHE A 60 -3.04 24.91 -16.86
N PRO A 61 -1.86 25.17 -17.45
CA PRO A 61 -1.72 25.41 -18.89
C PRO A 61 -2.42 24.35 -19.75
N THR A 62 -2.96 24.77 -20.90
CA THR A 62 -3.72 23.87 -21.78
C THR A 62 -2.80 22.83 -22.42
N CYS A 63 -3.20 21.57 -22.31
CA CYS A 63 -2.51 20.44 -22.94
C CYS A 63 -2.88 20.35 -24.42
N ALA A 64 -1.90 20.14 -25.30
CA ALA A 64 -2.11 20.02 -26.75
C ALA A 64 -2.89 18.77 -27.17
N GLU A 65 -2.90 17.72 -26.34
CA GLU A 65 -3.61 16.47 -26.64
C GLU A 65 -5.11 16.54 -26.38
N THR A 66 -5.53 17.36 -25.41
CA THR A 66 -6.94 17.45 -24.96
C THR A 66 -7.57 18.81 -25.21
N ASP A 67 -6.79 19.81 -25.63
CA ASP A 67 -7.18 21.22 -25.73
C ASP A 67 -7.82 21.78 -24.44
N ARG A 68 -7.46 21.18 -23.29
CA ARG A 68 -8.01 21.50 -21.97
C ARG A 68 -6.88 21.59 -20.95
N PRO A 69 -7.07 22.36 -19.86
CA PRO A 69 -6.20 22.29 -18.69
C PRO A 69 -6.04 20.86 -18.18
N LEU A 70 -4.92 20.58 -17.53
CA LEU A 70 -4.66 19.28 -16.92
C LEU A 70 -5.79 18.89 -15.95
N GLU A 71 -6.36 17.72 -16.19
CA GLU A 71 -7.41 17.13 -15.36
C GLU A 71 -7.07 15.68 -15.02
N PHE A 72 -7.13 15.35 -13.73
CA PHE A 72 -7.02 13.99 -13.25
C PHE A 72 -8.41 13.38 -13.08
N HIS A 73 -8.48 12.05 -13.02
CA HIS A 73 -9.74 11.35 -12.81
C HIS A 73 -9.70 10.63 -11.46
N TYR A 74 -10.72 10.86 -10.63
CA TYR A 74 -10.76 10.31 -9.27
C TYR A 74 -10.69 8.77 -9.29
N GLY A 75 -9.69 8.20 -8.62
CA GLY A 75 -9.50 6.75 -8.51
C GLY A 75 -8.99 6.04 -9.78
N VAL A 76 -8.70 6.77 -10.85
CA VAL A 76 -8.16 6.20 -12.09
C VAL A 76 -6.64 6.30 -12.05
N GLU A 77 -5.98 5.15 -12.02
CA GLU A 77 -4.53 5.04 -12.14
C GLU A 77 -4.13 4.91 -13.61
N GLY A 78 -3.04 5.58 -14.01
CA GLY A 78 -2.57 5.51 -15.38
C GLY A 78 -1.48 6.52 -15.70
N SER A 79 -1.04 6.49 -16.95
CA SER A 79 -0.16 7.50 -17.52
C SER A 79 -0.98 8.49 -18.31
N GLN A 80 -0.80 9.79 -18.05
CA GLN A 80 -1.43 10.88 -18.79
C GLN A 80 -0.34 11.77 -19.38
N ASN A 81 -0.44 12.05 -20.68
CA ASN A 81 0.46 12.96 -21.36
C ASN A 81 -0.21 14.32 -21.49
N CYS A 82 0.55 15.38 -21.24
CA CYS A 82 0.12 16.76 -21.42
C CYS A 82 1.31 17.55 -21.96
N THR A 83 1.25 17.90 -23.24
CA THR A 83 2.25 18.72 -23.89
C THR A 83 1.79 20.17 -23.89
N ILE A 84 2.58 21.05 -23.28
CA ILE A 84 2.35 22.49 -23.39
C ILE A 84 2.90 22.91 -24.76
N PRO A 85 2.06 23.46 -25.67
CA PRO A 85 2.41 23.61 -27.08
C PRO A 85 3.55 24.61 -27.32
N SER A 86 3.61 25.66 -26.51
CA SER A 86 4.68 26.66 -26.58
C SER A 86 4.92 27.28 -25.21
N VAL A 87 6.16 27.26 -24.76
CA VAL A 87 6.57 27.95 -23.52
C VAL A 87 6.76 29.43 -23.81
N SER A 88 5.97 30.27 -23.15
CA SER A 88 6.12 31.74 -23.22
C SER A 88 7.35 32.19 -22.43
N ASP A 89 7.84 33.40 -22.73
CA ASP A 89 8.93 34.06 -22.01
C ASP A 89 8.68 34.13 -20.48
N ALA A 90 7.49 34.59 -20.09
CA ALA A 90 7.10 34.63 -18.68
C ALA A 90 7.07 33.24 -18.02
N PHE A 91 6.61 32.20 -18.73
CA PHE A 91 6.59 30.85 -18.18
C PHE A 91 7.99 30.23 -18.12
N PHE A 92 8.87 30.56 -19.07
CA PHE A 92 10.28 30.16 -19.06
C PHE A 92 10.98 30.67 -17.80
N HIS A 93 10.84 31.95 -17.46
CA HIS A 93 11.39 32.52 -16.23
C HIS A 93 10.76 31.93 -14.96
N LEU A 94 9.47 31.60 -14.97
CA LEU A 94 8.85 30.89 -13.86
C LEU A 94 9.42 29.48 -13.67
N LEU A 95 9.73 28.76 -14.74
CA LEU A 95 10.37 27.44 -14.67
C LEU A 95 11.75 27.52 -14.01
N GLU A 96 12.50 28.61 -14.18
CA GLU A 96 13.78 28.83 -13.49
C GLU A 96 13.59 28.80 -11.97
N PHE A 97 12.63 29.58 -11.45
CA PHE A 97 12.29 29.59 -10.03
C PHE A 97 11.80 28.23 -9.54
N TYR A 98 11.05 27.50 -10.36
CA TYR A 98 10.50 26.20 -9.99
C TYR A 98 11.57 25.12 -9.90
N ILE A 99 12.51 25.11 -10.85
CA ILE A 99 13.63 24.15 -10.89
C ILE A 99 14.61 24.40 -9.75
N HIS A 100 14.89 25.67 -9.45
CA HIS A 100 15.73 26.04 -8.30
C HIS A 100 15.03 25.88 -6.96
N SER A 101 13.72 25.60 -6.95
CA SER A 101 12.89 25.52 -5.73
C SER A 101 12.83 26.83 -4.93
N ASP A 102 13.17 27.97 -5.54
CA ASP A 102 13.02 29.31 -4.95
C ASP A 102 11.53 29.63 -4.76
N ALA A 103 10.71 29.18 -5.70
CA ALA A 103 9.25 29.24 -5.61
C ALA A 103 8.66 27.88 -6.03
N PRO A 104 7.91 27.16 -5.17
CA PRO A 104 7.30 25.90 -5.60
C PRO A 104 6.14 26.15 -6.56
N LEU A 105 6.01 25.29 -7.59
CA LEU A 105 4.81 25.15 -8.42
C LEU A 105 3.70 24.52 -7.58
N SER A 106 3.00 25.38 -6.84
CA SER A 106 1.91 25.01 -5.94
C SER A 106 0.60 25.07 -6.69
N CYS A 107 -0.06 23.91 -6.77
CA CYS A 107 -1.40 23.77 -7.31
C CYS A 107 -2.33 23.19 -6.25
N ARG A 108 -3.60 23.08 -6.58
CA ARG A 108 -4.64 22.57 -5.70
C ARG A 108 -5.69 21.80 -6.49
N LEU A 109 -6.33 20.87 -5.80
CA LEU A 109 -7.43 20.04 -6.31
C LEU A 109 -8.64 20.16 -5.38
N PRO A 110 -9.88 20.10 -5.90
CA PRO A 110 -11.07 20.14 -5.06
C PRO A 110 -11.17 18.87 -4.20
N ALA A 111 -11.18 19.02 -2.88
CA ALA A 111 -11.27 17.90 -1.93
C ALA A 111 -12.56 17.08 -2.14
N ARG A 112 -13.65 17.81 -2.38
CA ARG A 112 -15.01 17.30 -2.61
C ARG A 112 -15.63 17.95 -3.86
N PRO A 113 -16.61 17.33 -4.52
CA PRO A 113 -17.42 18.01 -5.52
C PRO A 113 -18.13 19.22 -4.93
N ARG A 114 -18.45 20.21 -5.76
CA ARG A 114 -19.32 21.32 -5.36
C ARG A 114 -20.67 20.78 -4.89
N ALA A 115 -21.17 21.28 -3.76
CA ALA A 115 -22.51 20.98 -3.30
C ALA A 115 -23.52 21.50 -4.33
N GLN A 116 -24.36 20.61 -4.87
CA GLN A 116 -25.39 20.96 -5.86
C GLN A 116 -26.72 21.37 -5.22
N VAL A 117 -26.83 21.28 -3.90
CA VAL A 117 -28.06 21.58 -3.17
C VAL A 117 -27.98 22.96 -2.55
N ASP A 118 -28.81 23.87 -3.06
CA ASP A 118 -29.04 25.17 -2.46
C ASP A 118 -30.06 25.01 -1.32
N ILE A 119 -29.58 25.04 -0.08
CA ILE A 119 -30.46 25.13 1.07
C ILE A 119 -30.92 26.59 1.15
N LEU A 120 -32.23 26.81 0.98
CA LEU A 120 -32.83 28.14 1.06
C LEU A 120 -32.46 28.82 2.38
N ASN A 121 -31.86 30.01 2.29
CA ASN A 121 -31.35 30.83 3.41
C ASN A 121 -30.04 30.39 4.07
N GLU A 122 -29.28 29.46 3.49
CA GLU A 122 -27.91 29.13 3.93
C GLU A 122 -26.89 29.48 2.84
N PRO A 123 -25.78 30.17 3.14
CA PRO A 123 -24.73 30.39 2.16
C PRO A 123 -24.13 29.05 1.74
N GLN A 124 -23.92 28.86 0.43
CA GLN A 124 -23.28 27.64 -0.07
C GLN A 124 -21.94 27.41 0.65
N PRO A 125 -21.65 26.17 1.08
CA PRO A 125 -20.37 25.87 1.72
C PRO A 125 -19.23 26.19 0.74
N ALA A 126 -18.20 26.86 1.26
CA ALA A 126 -17.02 27.18 0.47
C ALA A 126 -16.37 25.88 -0.05
N GLN A 127 -15.90 25.91 -1.30
CA GLN A 127 -15.20 24.79 -1.90
C GLN A 127 -13.88 24.54 -1.16
N GLU A 128 -13.74 23.36 -0.58
CA GLU A 128 -12.50 22.91 0.05
C GLU A 128 -11.52 22.40 -1.02
N TYR A 129 -10.24 22.74 -0.85
CA TYR A 129 -9.17 22.34 -1.75
C TYR A 129 -8.03 21.68 -0.97
N ILE A 130 -7.41 20.67 -1.57
CA ILE A 130 -6.17 20.06 -1.09
C ILE A 130 -4.99 20.61 -1.89
N PRO A 131 -3.82 20.79 -1.27
CA PRO A 131 -2.62 21.20 -2.00
C PRO A 131 -2.08 20.05 -2.86
N LEU A 132 -1.56 20.39 -4.03
CA LEU A 132 -0.81 19.52 -4.93
C LEU A 132 0.42 20.29 -5.42
N VAL A 133 1.58 19.96 -4.86
CA VAL A 133 2.85 20.60 -5.23
C VAL A 133 3.54 19.79 -6.31
N PHE A 134 3.98 20.43 -7.39
CA PHE A 134 4.81 19.84 -8.43
C PHE A 134 6.28 20.19 -8.21
N ALA A 135 7.06 19.23 -7.72
CA ALA A 135 8.51 19.36 -7.61
C ALA A 135 9.16 19.05 -8.97
N LEU A 136 9.55 20.10 -9.70
CA LEU A 136 10.20 19.99 -11.01
C LEU A 136 11.72 19.90 -10.85
N ALA A 137 12.33 18.85 -11.39
CA ALA A 137 13.78 18.72 -11.50
C ALA A 137 14.23 19.16 -12.89
N GLY A 138 15.37 19.82 -12.90
CA GLY A 138 16.01 20.30 -14.11
C GLY A 138 17.37 20.93 -13.82
N THR A 139 17.99 21.46 -14.86
CA THR A 139 19.22 22.25 -14.73
C THR A 139 19.10 23.52 -15.56
N LEU A 140 19.51 24.64 -14.96
CA LEU A 140 19.63 25.92 -15.65
C LEU A 140 20.95 26.02 -16.42
N GLN A 141 20.89 26.45 -17.67
CA GLN A 141 22.05 26.93 -18.42
C GLN A 141 21.80 28.37 -18.89
N LEU A 142 22.85 29.06 -19.32
CA LEU A 142 22.79 30.48 -19.71
C LEU A 142 21.75 30.80 -20.80
N SER A 143 21.42 29.84 -21.67
CA SER A 143 20.55 30.06 -22.84
C SER A 143 19.38 29.09 -22.95
N HIS A 144 19.28 28.11 -22.06
CA HIS A 144 18.24 27.08 -22.11
C HIS A 144 18.10 26.37 -20.76
N LEU A 145 16.97 25.69 -20.60
CA LEU A 145 16.68 24.86 -19.45
C LEU A 145 16.70 23.40 -19.87
N HIS A 146 17.18 22.51 -19.01
CA HIS A 146 16.86 21.09 -19.12
C HIS A 146 15.77 20.77 -18.12
N VAL A 147 14.61 20.33 -18.58
CA VAL A 147 13.47 20.00 -17.72
C VAL A 147 13.20 18.51 -17.77
N SER A 148 13.07 17.86 -16.61
CA SER A 148 12.64 16.46 -16.53
C SER A 148 11.16 16.35 -16.90
N THR A 149 10.87 15.60 -17.95
CA THR A 149 9.51 15.48 -18.52
C THR A 149 8.62 14.46 -17.80
N ARG A 150 9.23 13.50 -17.09
CA ARG A 150 8.51 12.43 -16.40
C ARG A 150 8.20 12.84 -14.97
N MET A 151 6.93 12.81 -14.62
CA MET A 151 6.40 13.20 -13.32
C MET A 151 5.61 12.04 -12.72
N ASN A 152 5.84 11.74 -11.45
CA ASN A 152 4.94 10.89 -10.67
C ASN A 152 3.96 11.77 -9.90
N VAL A 153 2.69 11.39 -9.88
CA VAL A 153 1.64 12.05 -9.11
C VAL A 153 1.05 11.04 -8.15
N LEU A 154 1.10 11.33 -6.86
CA LEU A 154 0.56 10.49 -5.80
C LEU A 154 -0.63 11.22 -5.17
N LEU A 155 -1.78 10.56 -5.12
CA LEU A 155 -3.02 11.10 -4.57
C LEU A 155 -3.54 10.17 -3.48
N HIS A 156 -3.89 10.74 -2.34
CA HIS A 156 -4.43 10.03 -1.19
C HIS A 156 -5.91 10.33 -1.03
N THR A 157 -6.70 9.30 -0.78
CA THR A 157 -8.11 9.45 -0.40
C THR A 157 -8.27 9.28 1.10
N THR A 158 -9.39 9.76 1.61
CA THR A 158 -9.81 9.42 2.98
C THR A 158 -9.90 7.89 3.16
N PRO A 159 -9.65 7.36 4.37
CA PRO A 159 -9.42 5.94 4.59
C PRO A 159 -10.55 5.05 4.04
N LYS A 160 -10.25 4.29 2.98
CA LYS A 160 -11.10 3.22 2.45
C LYS A 160 -10.30 1.93 2.32
N ARG A 161 -10.98 0.78 2.30
CA ARG A 161 -10.28 -0.52 2.20
C ARG A 161 -9.65 -0.73 0.81
N ARG A 162 -10.26 -0.18 -0.24
CA ARG A 162 -9.79 -0.11 -1.64
C ARG A 162 -10.58 0.96 -2.39
N ILE A 163 -10.07 1.40 -3.54
CA ILE A 163 -10.79 2.22 -4.52
C ILE A 163 -11.24 1.31 -5.66
N ARG A 164 -12.55 1.27 -5.95
CA ARG A 164 -13.18 0.50 -7.03
C ARG A 164 -14.02 1.42 -7.91
N ALA A 165 -14.41 0.91 -9.08
CA ALA A 165 -15.18 1.64 -10.08
C ALA A 165 -16.55 2.20 -9.60
N HIS A 166 -17.08 1.68 -8.50
CA HIS A 166 -18.34 2.15 -7.90
C HIS A 166 -18.15 2.87 -6.57
N ASP A 167 -16.90 3.04 -6.15
CA ASP A 167 -16.61 3.72 -4.89
C ASP A 167 -16.69 5.22 -5.10
N THR A 168 -17.26 5.90 -4.13
CA THR A 168 -17.11 7.34 -3.98
C THR A 168 -15.99 7.65 -2.99
N GLY A 169 -15.56 8.90 -2.87
CA GLY A 169 -14.75 9.29 -1.71
C GLY A 169 -14.30 10.73 -1.74
N VAL A 170 -13.49 11.09 -0.76
CA VAL A 170 -12.96 12.44 -0.59
C VAL A 170 -11.46 12.38 -0.82
N LEU A 171 -10.94 13.39 -1.50
CA LEU A 171 -9.52 13.56 -1.72
C LEU A 171 -8.92 14.23 -0.48
N ASP A 172 -7.84 13.68 0.05
CA ASP A 172 -7.24 14.11 1.32
C ASP A 172 -5.95 14.90 1.09
N SER A 173 -5.04 14.36 0.29
CA SER A 173 -3.74 14.97 0.04
C SER A 173 -3.13 14.50 -1.28
N GLY A 174 -2.17 15.26 -1.81
CA GLY A 174 -1.52 14.93 -3.07
C GLY A 174 -0.14 15.56 -3.22
N VAL A 175 0.74 14.90 -3.95
CA VAL A 175 2.07 15.42 -4.29
C VAL A 175 2.48 14.93 -5.69
N ALA A 176 3.17 15.79 -6.42
CA ALA A 176 3.76 15.46 -7.71
C ALA A 176 5.26 15.77 -7.70
N TYR A 177 6.07 14.90 -8.29
CA TYR A 177 7.51 15.11 -8.39
C TYR A 177 8.07 14.53 -9.68
N SER A 178 9.06 15.20 -10.24
CA SER A 178 9.78 14.72 -11.39
C SER A 178 10.66 13.53 -11.04
N THR A 179 10.65 12.51 -11.89
CA THR A 179 11.62 11.44 -11.84
C THR A 179 12.71 11.72 -12.85
N SER A 180 13.80 12.32 -12.37
CA SER A 180 15.04 12.38 -13.14
C SER A 180 15.60 10.97 -13.18
N THR A 181 15.31 10.21 -14.24
CA THR A 181 16.17 9.07 -14.54
C THR A 181 17.52 9.67 -14.90
N LEU A 182 18.62 9.14 -14.35
CA LEU A 182 20.02 9.46 -14.73
C LEU A 182 20.31 9.31 -16.25
N ASP A 183 19.29 8.99 -17.04
CA ASP A 183 19.22 9.00 -18.48
C ASP A 183 18.99 10.43 -19.00
N GLU A 184 19.97 10.97 -19.75
CA GLU A 184 19.84 12.24 -20.48
C GLU A 184 18.64 12.27 -21.45
N SER A 185 18.09 11.10 -21.81
CA SER A 185 16.92 10.98 -22.69
C SER A 185 15.58 11.36 -22.04
N ALA A 186 15.53 11.52 -20.72
CA ALA A 186 14.31 11.91 -20.01
C ALA A 186 14.20 13.41 -19.74
N SER A 187 15.31 14.14 -19.83
CA SER A 187 15.32 15.60 -19.79
C SER A 187 15.24 16.17 -21.20
N VAL A 188 14.46 17.23 -21.37
CA VAL A 188 14.34 17.94 -22.65
C VAL A 188 14.99 19.30 -22.51
N LYS A 189 15.83 19.64 -23.49
CA LYS A 189 16.33 21.00 -23.67
C LYS A 189 15.18 21.88 -24.11
N LEU A 190 14.96 22.97 -23.40
CA LEU A 190 13.86 23.89 -23.57
C LEU A 190 14.40 25.30 -23.80
N ILE A 191 13.96 25.95 -24.88
CA ILE A 191 14.07 27.40 -25.11
C ILE A 191 12.69 28.03 -25.22
N ILE A 192 12.61 29.37 -25.19
CA ILE A 192 11.35 30.09 -25.36
C ILE A 192 10.74 29.75 -26.73
N GLY A 193 9.45 29.38 -26.72
CA GLY A 193 8.72 28.94 -27.90
C GLY A 193 8.69 27.42 -28.09
N ASP A 194 9.56 26.66 -27.43
CA ASP A 194 9.56 25.20 -27.54
C ASP A 194 8.34 24.57 -26.83
N PRO A 195 7.88 23.40 -27.31
CA PRO A 195 6.88 22.62 -26.60
C PRO A 195 7.50 21.91 -25.38
N LEU A 196 6.76 21.85 -24.28
CA LEU A 196 7.15 21.13 -23.06
C LEU A 196 6.26 19.87 -22.90
N PRO A 197 6.74 18.68 -23.29
CA PRO A 197 5.98 17.44 -23.15
C PRO A 197 6.08 16.90 -21.72
N LEU A 198 5.01 16.99 -20.94
CA LEU A 198 4.95 16.41 -19.59
C LEU A 198 4.24 15.05 -19.62
N ARG A 199 4.80 14.07 -18.92
CA ARG A 199 4.25 12.72 -18.76
C ARG A 199 4.00 12.45 -17.29
N PHE A 200 2.73 12.34 -16.91
CA PHE A 200 2.30 12.12 -15.54
C PHE A 200 1.95 10.65 -15.32
N SER A 201 2.61 9.99 -14.38
CA SER A 201 2.23 8.67 -13.86
C SER A 201 1.44 8.86 -12.57
N VAL A 202 0.12 8.72 -12.66
CA VAL A 202 -0.81 8.95 -11.55
C VAL A 202 -1.06 7.66 -10.77
N ARG A 203 -0.86 7.72 -9.46
CA ARG A 203 -1.11 6.62 -8.51
C ARG A 203 -1.99 7.08 -7.37
N TRP A 204 -2.91 6.20 -6.97
CA TRP A 204 -3.87 6.46 -5.91
C TRP A 204 -3.61 5.58 -4.71
N PHE A 205 -3.66 6.16 -3.52
CA PHE A 205 -3.60 5.45 -2.25
C PHE A 205 -4.93 5.59 -1.53
N PRO A 206 -5.51 4.47 -1.04
CA PRO A 206 -6.82 4.47 -0.41
C PRO A 206 -6.79 5.03 1.04
N THR A 207 -5.59 5.34 1.55
CA THR A 207 -5.35 5.87 2.90
C THR A 207 -4.32 7.00 2.84
N PRO A 208 -4.42 8.01 3.72
CA PRO A 208 -3.41 9.06 3.85
C PRO A 208 -2.12 8.53 4.48
N GLU A 209 -2.23 7.48 5.29
CA GLU A 209 -1.08 6.76 5.81
C GLU A 209 -0.37 6.04 4.67
N LEU A 210 0.92 6.34 4.49
CA LEU A 210 1.78 5.58 3.60
C LEU A 210 1.83 4.12 4.08
N PRO A 211 1.89 3.14 3.16
CA PRO A 211 2.05 1.75 3.53
C PRO A 211 3.27 1.60 4.45
N SER A 212 3.05 1.19 5.71
CA SER A 212 4.11 0.99 6.70
C SER A 212 4.96 -0.26 6.47
N THR A 213 4.87 -0.85 5.27
CA THR A 213 5.69 -1.98 4.87
C THR A 213 7.08 -1.46 4.50
N ASP A 214 7.93 -1.27 5.52
CA ASP A 214 9.37 -1.13 5.39
C ASP A 214 9.93 -2.19 4.43
N GLY A 215 10.25 -1.80 3.19
CA GLY A 215 11.14 -2.51 2.27
C GLY A 215 10.80 -3.93 1.85
N THR A 216 9.78 -4.56 2.43
CA THR A 216 9.25 -5.83 1.94
C THR A 216 8.27 -5.49 0.84
N VAL A 217 8.80 -5.46 -0.39
CA VAL A 217 7.98 -5.65 -1.59
C VAL A 217 7.17 -6.91 -1.32
N MET A 218 5.93 -6.76 -0.88
CA MET A 218 4.94 -7.82 -0.99
C MET A 218 4.76 -7.97 -2.49
N TRP A 219 5.58 -8.82 -3.09
CA TRP A 219 5.37 -9.33 -4.42
C TRP A 219 3.88 -9.64 -4.51
N GLN A 220 3.15 -8.95 -5.40
CA GLN A 220 1.79 -9.27 -5.78
C GLN A 220 1.73 -10.63 -6.53
N GLY A 221 2.42 -11.64 -6.01
CA GLY A 221 2.58 -12.98 -6.53
C GLY A 221 2.98 -14.02 -5.47
N MET A 222 3.26 -13.62 -4.23
CA MET A 222 3.40 -14.54 -3.08
C MET A 222 2.47 -14.14 -1.92
N GLY A 223 1.31 -13.57 -2.25
CA GLY A 223 0.25 -13.25 -1.31
C GLY A 223 -0.92 -14.21 -1.47
N GLY A 224 -0.80 -15.42 -0.91
CA GLY A 224 -1.97 -16.24 -0.61
C GLY A 224 -1.90 -17.69 -1.05
N HIS A 225 -1.19 -18.55 -0.31
CA HIS A 225 -1.48 -20.00 -0.33
C HIS A 225 -1.34 -20.68 1.04
N VAL A 226 -1.54 -19.96 2.15
CA VAL A 226 -1.92 -20.62 3.42
C VAL A 226 -3.43 -20.56 3.54
N TYR A 227 -4.12 -21.33 2.70
CA TYR A 227 -5.53 -21.62 2.93
C TYR A 227 -5.64 -22.57 4.13
N ALA A 228 -6.76 -22.53 4.85
CA ALA A 228 -7.02 -23.50 5.91
C ALA A 228 -6.84 -24.96 5.40
N SER A 229 -7.14 -25.20 4.12
CA SER A 229 -6.89 -26.48 3.44
C SER A 229 -5.41 -26.84 3.35
N THR A 230 -4.50 -25.88 3.12
CA THR A 230 -3.05 -26.12 3.10
C THR A 230 -2.55 -26.55 4.48
N VAL A 231 -3.03 -25.90 5.55
CA VAL A 231 -2.67 -26.26 6.93
C VAL A 231 -3.22 -27.64 7.29
N VAL A 232 -4.48 -27.92 6.94
CA VAL A 232 -5.10 -29.24 7.15
C VAL A 232 -4.35 -30.33 6.40
N TYR A 233 -3.96 -30.09 5.14
CA TYR A 233 -3.22 -31.06 4.33
C TYR A 233 -1.83 -31.37 4.93
N VAL A 234 -1.11 -30.35 5.40
CA VAL A 234 0.20 -30.52 6.05
C VAL A 234 0.07 -31.33 7.35
N VAL A 235 -0.92 -31.01 8.18
CA VAL A 235 -1.16 -31.73 9.44
C VAL A 235 -1.56 -33.18 9.18
N LEU A 236 -2.48 -33.43 8.24
CA LEU A 236 -2.90 -34.78 7.88
C LEU A 236 -1.75 -35.60 7.30
N SER A 237 -0.92 -35.00 6.45
CA SER A 237 0.27 -35.66 5.87
C SER A 237 1.30 -36.01 6.94
N PHE A 238 1.52 -35.11 7.91
CA PHE A 238 2.42 -35.37 9.04
C PHE A 238 1.91 -36.51 9.92
N LEU A 239 0.62 -36.51 10.28
CA LEU A 239 0.02 -37.57 11.10
C LEU A 239 0.02 -38.93 10.39
N ALA A 240 -0.29 -38.95 9.09
CA ALA A 240 -0.22 -40.16 8.28
C ALA A 240 1.22 -40.71 8.25
N GLY A 241 2.22 -39.85 8.04
CA GLY A 241 3.63 -40.22 8.10
C GLY A 241 4.05 -40.78 9.46
N ALA A 242 3.62 -40.15 10.55
CA ALA A 242 3.91 -40.61 11.91
C ALA A 242 3.30 -41.98 12.21
N VAL A 243 2.07 -42.25 11.76
CA VAL A 243 1.40 -43.55 11.95
C VAL A 243 2.11 -44.64 11.16
N VAL A 244 2.45 -44.40 9.89
CA VAL A 244 3.17 -45.37 9.05
C VAL A 244 4.55 -45.67 9.63
N ALA A 245 5.30 -44.63 10.03
CA ALA A 245 6.60 -44.80 10.65
C ALA A 245 6.51 -45.54 12.00
N GLY A 246 5.51 -45.23 12.83
CA GLY A 246 5.24 -45.91 14.08
C GLY A 246 4.90 -47.40 13.87
N ALA A 247 3.99 -47.70 12.95
CA ALA A 247 3.61 -49.08 12.62
C ALA A 247 4.80 -49.89 12.09
N TRP A 248 5.64 -49.30 11.24
CA TRP A 248 6.87 -49.94 10.76
C TRP A 248 7.88 -50.19 11.88
N PHE A 249 8.08 -49.19 12.74
CA PHE A 249 9.02 -49.29 13.85
C PHE A 249 8.61 -50.36 14.85
N TYR A 250 7.36 -50.33 15.33
CA TYR A 250 6.86 -51.32 16.30
C TYR A 250 6.58 -52.69 15.68
N GLY A 251 6.15 -52.75 14.43
CA GLY A 251 5.76 -54.01 13.77
C GLY A 251 6.94 -54.81 13.22
N LYS A 252 8.00 -54.14 12.74
CA LYS A 252 9.13 -54.82 12.11
C LYS A 252 10.44 -54.57 12.83
N VAL A 253 10.81 -53.30 13.03
CA VAL A 253 12.15 -52.95 13.52
C VAL A 253 12.36 -53.36 14.97
N LEU A 254 11.43 -53.02 15.86
CA LEU A 254 11.50 -53.32 17.29
C LEU A 254 11.56 -54.85 17.56
N PRO A 255 10.68 -55.70 16.99
CA PRO A 255 10.75 -57.14 17.22
C PRO A 255 11.97 -57.79 16.58
N GLU A 256 12.45 -57.32 15.42
CA GLU A 256 13.73 -57.79 14.85
C GLU A 256 14.92 -57.42 15.74
N ARG A 257 14.91 -56.25 16.38
CA ARG A 257 15.95 -55.80 17.31
C ARG A 257 15.87 -56.48 18.68
N LEU A 258 14.69 -56.93 19.09
CA LEU A 258 14.46 -57.68 20.32
C LEU A 258 14.64 -59.20 20.14
N ARG A 259 14.58 -59.72 18.90
CA ARG A 259 14.96 -61.10 18.56
C ARG A 259 16.46 -61.29 18.82
N GLY A 260 16.78 -61.86 19.98
CA GLY A 260 18.15 -62.15 20.42
C GLY A 260 18.67 -61.28 21.57
N ARG A 261 17.86 -60.33 22.07
CA ARG A 261 18.12 -59.65 23.34
C ARG A 261 16.99 -59.98 24.31
N GLY A 262 17.26 -60.85 25.28
CA GLY A 262 16.33 -61.12 26.37
C GLY A 262 15.90 -59.81 27.00
N LEU A 263 14.60 -59.54 27.02
CA LEU A 263 13.99 -58.45 27.77
C LEU A 263 14.36 -58.67 29.23
N GLY A 264 15.41 -58.00 29.69
CA GLY A 264 15.76 -57.93 31.11
C GLY A 264 14.56 -57.40 31.87
N GLY A 265 13.92 -58.31 32.61
CA GLY A 265 12.82 -58.17 33.57
C GLY A 265 12.10 -56.82 33.66
N ALA A 266 10.84 -56.81 33.24
CA ALA A 266 9.72 -56.20 33.99
C ALA A 266 8.40 -56.21 33.19
N THR A 267 7.82 -57.39 32.90
CA THR A 267 6.39 -57.53 32.62
C THR A 267 5.90 -58.90 33.12
N PRO A 268 4.99 -58.96 34.12
CA PRO A 268 4.62 -60.20 34.80
C PRO A 268 3.40 -60.89 34.16
N LEU A 269 3.26 -60.82 32.83
CA LEU A 269 2.11 -61.40 32.12
C LEU A 269 2.57 -61.94 30.76
N GLY A 270 2.98 -63.21 30.72
CA GLY A 270 3.12 -63.95 29.46
C GLY A 270 4.43 -64.72 29.29
N ALA A 271 4.63 -65.77 30.08
CA ALA A 271 5.52 -66.89 29.75
C ALA A 271 4.89 -68.16 30.35
N GLY A 272 4.61 -69.26 29.63
CA GLY A 272 4.76 -69.57 28.22
C GLY A 272 4.08 -70.93 27.98
N VAL A 273 3.35 -71.04 26.88
CA VAL A 273 2.97 -72.32 26.29
C VAL A 273 4.22 -72.90 25.62
N GLY A 274 4.67 -74.07 26.08
CA GLY A 274 5.63 -74.92 25.37
C GLY A 274 7.09 -74.77 25.80
N GLY A 275 7.57 -75.71 26.62
CA GLY A 275 9.01 -75.97 26.80
C GLY A 275 9.46 -76.09 28.25
N ASN A 276 9.49 -77.33 28.76
CA ASN A 276 10.25 -77.84 29.90
C ASN A 276 10.83 -76.83 30.94
N GLY A 277 10.26 -76.87 32.14
CA GLY A 277 11.06 -77.16 33.34
C GLY A 277 11.46 -75.99 34.24
N VAL A 278 11.10 -76.15 35.52
CA VAL A 278 11.66 -75.50 36.73
C VAL A 278 11.18 -74.04 36.91
N GLY A 279 10.26 -73.71 37.80
CA GLY A 279 10.21 -74.06 39.23
C GLY A 279 10.69 -72.85 40.05
N ASN A 280 9.77 -72.23 40.80
CA ASN A 280 9.89 -71.29 41.94
C ASN A 280 8.88 -70.14 41.76
N GLY A 281 7.74 -70.07 42.45
CA GLY A 281 7.54 -70.35 43.87
C GLY A 281 7.27 -69.03 44.59
N TRP A 282 6.04 -68.53 44.53
CA TRP A 282 5.51 -67.53 45.48
C TRP A 282 4.11 -67.98 45.87
N GLY A 283 4.07 -68.81 46.93
CA GLY A 283 2.84 -69.31 47.51
C GLY A 283 2.11 -68.22 48.29
N TYR A 284 0.84 -68.03 47.96
CA TYR A 284 -0.15 -67.50 48.89
C TYR A 284 -0.69 -68.68 49.70
N SER A 285 -0.31 -68.79 50.97
CA SER A 285 -0.90 -69.74 51.90
C SER A 285 -2.33 -69.30 52.25
N LYS A 286 -3.33 -70.07 51.81
CA LYS A 286 -4.70 -69.98 52.30
C LYS A 286 -4.76 -70.66 53.67
N ARG A 287 -5.01 -69.91 54.73
CA ARG A 287 -5.25 -70.45 56.08
C ARG A 287 -6.64 -71.09 56.10
N ILE A 288 -6.70 -72.39 56.35
CA ILE A 288 -7.90 -73.11 56.75
C ILE A 288 -7.56 -73.67 58.13
N ASP A 289 -8.49 -73.44 59.05
CA ASP A 289 -8.53 -73.72 60.49
C ASP A 289 -7.92 -72.64 61.41
#